data_AF-H1LT29-F1
#
_entry.id   AF-H1LT29-F1
#
_cell.length_a   1.000
_cell.length_b   1.000
_cell.length_c   1.000
_cell.angle_alpha   90.00
_cell.angle_beta   90.00
_cell.angle_gamma   90.00
#
_symmetry.space_group_name_H-M   'P 1'
#
loop_
_entity.id
_entity.type
_entity.pdbx_description
1 polymer ?
#
loop_
_entity_poly.entity_id
_entity_poly.type
_entity_poly.pdbx_seq_one_letter_code
_entity_poly.pdbx_strand_id
1 'polypeptide(L)' 'MEKLEEALELYERTFEESFPTIPLLMDNSDEDVIRMINKCVSQNKDVYGMGFLDEKAIY' A
#
# COMPACT_ATOMS: atom_id res chain seq x y z
N MET A 1 7.13 13.43 -3.42
CA MET A 1 5.68 13.61 -3.49
C MET A 1 5.10 13.07 -4.79
N GLU A 2 5.44 13.56 -5.99
CA GLU A 2 4.85 13.07 -7.26
C GLU A 2 4.88 11.52 -7.42
N LYS A 3 6.03 10.87 -7.16
CA LYS A 3 6.15 9.41 -7.26
C LYS A 3 5.31 8.62 -6.26
N LEU A 4 5.06 9.18 -5.08
CA LEU A 4 4.25 8.51 -4.06
C LEU A 4 2.77 8.62 -4.44
N GLU A 5 2.34 9.81 -4.89
CA GLU A 5 0.98 10.05 -5.37
C GLU A 5 0.64 9.14 -6.56
N GLU A 6 1.54 9.05 -7.56
CA GLU A 6 1.40 8.11 -8.68
C GLU A 6 1.27 6.65 -8.22
N ALA A 7 2.04 6.24 -7.20
CA ALA A 7 1.94 4.90 -6.65
C ALA A 7 0.59 4.68 -5.94
N LEU A 8 0.13 5.65 -5.15
CA LEU A 8 -1.16 5.57 -4.45
C LEU A 8 -2.33 5.48 -5.45
N GLU A 9 -2.31 6.29 -6.50
CA GLU A 9 -3.31 6.22 -7.58
C GLU A 9 -3.26 4.86 -8.31
N LEU A 10 -2.06 4.33 -8.56
CA LEU A 10 -1.90 3.01 -9.18
C LEU A 10 -2.51 1.92 -8.29
N TYR A 11 -2.29 1.98 -6.99
CA TYR A 11 -2.87 1.05 -6.03
C TYR A 11 -4.40 1.12 -6.06
N GLU A 12 -4.97 2.33 -5.94
CA GLU A 12 -6.42 2.56 -5.95
C GLU A 12 -7.07 2.05 -7.24
N ARG A 13 -6.46 2.30 -8.39
CA ARG A 13 -6.95 1.80 -9.67
C ARG A 13 -6.86 0.27 -9.81
N THR A 14 -5.95 -0.37 -9.10
CA THR A 14 -5.73 -1.84 -9.19
C THR A 14 -6.69 -2.59 -8.29
N PHE A 15 -6.93 -2.08 -7.08
CA PHE A 15 -7.72 -2.78 -6.04
C PHE A 15 -9.09 -2.14 -5.80
N GLU A 16 -9.40 -1.03 -6.47
CA GLU A 16 -10.61 -0.22 -6.25
C GLU A 16 -10.76 0.29 -4.80
N GLU A 17 -9.66 0.32 -4.06
CA GLU A 17 -9.58 0.71 -2.66
C GLU A 17 -8.35 1.59 -2.40
N SER A 18 -8.50 2.57 -1.53
CA SER A 18 -7.39 3.45 -1.14
C SER A 18 -6.34 2.69 -0.31
N PHE A 19 -5.06 3.00 -0.52
CA PHE A 19 -3.98 2.43 0.26
C PHE A 19 -4.10 2.84 1.75
N PRO A 20 -3.89 1.91 2.71
CA PRO A 20 -4.05 2.25 4.13
C PRO A 20 -3.00 3.26 4.60
N THR A 21 -3.46 4.45 4.97
CA THR A 21 -2.59 5.52 5.49
C THR A 21 -2.00 5.17 6.86
N ILE A 22 -2.76 4.47 7.71
CA ILE A 22 -2.35 4.07 9.05
C ILE A 22 -2.41 2.54 9.15
N PRO A 23 -1.35 1.85 9.59
CA PRO A 23 -0.01 2.37 9.94
C PRO A 23 0.92 2.61 8.73
N LEU A 24 0.60 2.12 7.54
CA LEU A 24 1.61 1.94 6.50
C LEU A 24 2.22 3.24 5.95
N LEU A 25 1.45 4.29 5.72
CA LEU A 25 2.00 5.57 5.25
C LEU A 25 2.65 6.38 6.38
N MET A 26 2.18 6.23 7.61
CA MET A 26 2.73 6.94 8.77
C MET A 26 4.06 6.36 9.25
N ASP A 27 4.18 5.03 9.25
CA ASP A 27 5.32 4.33 9.85
C ASP A 27 6.44 3.99 8.86
N ASN A 28 6.21 4.21 7.56
CA ASN A 28 7.19 3.91 6.50
C ASN A 28 7.56 5.15 5.70
N SER A 29 8.76 5.12 5.11
CA SER A 29 9.18 6.16 4.17
C SER A 29 8.40 6.09 2.86
N ASP A 30 8.29 7.21 2.14
CA ASP A 30 7.71 7.25 0.79
C ASP A 30 8.29 6.16 -0.13
N GLU A 31 9.61 5.92 -0.06
CA GLU A 31 10.28 4.91 -0.88
C GLU A 31 9.85 3.48 -0.51
N ASP A 32 9.69 3.20 0.78
CA ASP A 32 9.20 1.90 1.26
C ASP A 32 7.76 1.67 0.84
N VAL A 33 6.91 2.69 0.98
CA VAL A 33 5.50 2.63 0.56
C VAL A 33 5.38 2.39 -0.94
N ILE A 34 6.16 3.11 -1.76
CA ILE A 34 6.21 2.89 -3.21
C ILE A 34 6.65 1.45 -3.51
N ARG A 35 7.64 0.91 -2.81
CA ARG A 35 8.08 -0.49 -2.98
C ARG A 35 6.98 -1.48 -2.58
N MET A 36 6.26 -1.23 -1.49
CA MET A 36 5.15 -2.07 -1.04
C MET A 36 4.01 -2.08 -2.06
N ILE A 37 3.59 -0.91 -2.54
CA ILE A 37 2.56 -0.77 -3.56
C ILE A 37 2.94 -1.54 -4.83
N ASN A 38 4.16 -1.35 -5.34
CA ASN A 38 4.61 -2.06 -6.54
C ASN A 38 4.62 -3.59 -6.34
N LYS A 39 4.97 -4.07 -5.14
CA LYS A 39 4.86 -5.50 -4.80
C LYS A 39 3.41 -6.00 -4.76
N CYS A 40 2.49 -5.19 -4.24
CA CYS A 40 1.06 -5.51 -4.22
C CYS A 40 0.52 -5.65 -5.65
N VAL A 41 0.73 -4.63 -6.48
CA VAL A 41 0.26 -4.56 -7.87
C VAL A 41 0.86 -5.68 -8.72
N SER A 42 2.18 -5.92 -8.62
CA SER A 42 2.84 -6.99 -9.40
C SER A 42 2.36 -8.40 -9.04
N GLN A 43 1.87 -8.62 -7.83
CA GLN A 43 1.33 -9.90 -7.38
C GLN A 43 -0.19 -9.96 -7.42
N ASN A 44 -0.85 -8.87 -7.82
CA ASN A 44 -2.30 -8.70 -7.77
C ASN A 44 -2.89 -9.09 -6.40
N LYS A 45 -2.23 -8.65 -5.33
CA LYS A 45 -2.64 -8.84 -3.94
C LYS A 45 -2.51 -7.52 -3.21
N ASP A 46 -3.54 -7.12 -2.48
CA ASP A 46 -3.52 -5.92 -1.64
C ASP A 46 -2.60 -6.10 -0.42
N VAL A 47 -2.52 -5.08 0.43
CA VAL A 47 -1.64 -5.10 1.62
C VAL A 47 -1.99 -6.21 2.62
N TYR A 48 -3.24 -6.67 2.66
CA TYR A 48 -3.68 -7.76 3.54
C TYR A 48 -3.30 -9.13 2.95
N GLY A 49 -3.57 -9.34 1.66
CA GLY A 49 -3.17 -10.54 0.92
C GLY A 49 -1.66 -10.70 0.79
N MET A 50 -0.91 -9.59 0.87
CA MET A 50 0.55 -9.57 0.97
C MET A 50 1.07 -9.83 2.39
N GLY A 51 0.22 -9.74 3.42
CA GLY A 51 0.60 -9.86 4.83
C GLY A 51 1.38 -8.65 5.36
N PHE A 52 1.27 -7.49 4.70
CA PHE A 52 1.82 -6.23 5.21
C PHE A 52 0.97 -5.65 6.34
N LEU A 53 -0.34 -5.89 6.29
CA LEU A 53 -1.27 -5.64 7.38
C LEU A 53 -1.99 -6.93 7.75
N ASP A 54 -2.26 -7.07 9.04
CA ASP A 54 -3.16 -8.08 9.55
C ASP A 54 -4.53 -7.45 9.73
N GLU A 55 -5.54 -7.95 9.01
CA GLU A 55 -6.94 -7.53 9.12
C GLU A 55 -7.49 -7.64 10.55
N LYS A 56 -6.88 -8.50 11.38
CA LYS A 56 -7.32 -8.78 12.75
C LYS A 56 -6.48 -8.08 13.81
N ALA A 57 -5.42 -7.37 13.42
CA ALA A 57 -4.60 -6.65 14.38
C ALA A 57 -5.36 -5.43 14.93
N ILE A 58 -5.26 -5.25 16.25
CA ILE A 58 -5.75 -4.06 16.95
C ILE A 58 -4.52 -3.18 17.18
N TYR A 59 -4.38 -2.12 16.36
CA TYR A 59 -3.30 -1.15 16.41
C TYR A 59 -3.67 0.07 17.28
#